data_AF-A0A0B1STV9-F1
#
_entry.id   AF-A0A0B1STV9-F1
#
_cell.length_a   1.000
_cell.length_b   1.000
_cell.length_c   1.000
_cell.angle_alpha   90.00
_cell.angle_beta   90.00
_cell.angle_gamma   90.00
#
_symmetry.space_group_name_H-M   'P 1'
#
loop_
_entity.id
_entity.type
_entity.pdbx_description
1 polymer ?
#
loop_
_entity_poly.entity_id
_entity_poly.type
_entity_poly.pdbx_seq_one_letter_code
_entity_poly.pdbx_strand_id
1 'polypeptide(L)'
;MPLDHRQWLQYYHNKDVIYYALGGNDQVKQCPLCKSMYTEKPGCSYVTCANLRCRTRFCWQCGDPIESITHFAGQTCRVGYEDIERSIFWVKFAADVRVFALIIYAPVFFLACFVSY
;
A
#
# COMPACT_ATOMS: atom_id res chain seq x y z
N MET A 1 -7.07 -34.83 -31.98
CA MET A 1 -7.13 -33.51 -31.33
C MET A 1 -5.97 -32.68 -31.88
N PRO A 2 -6.23 -31.52 -32.50
CA PRO A 2 -5.17 -30.67 -33.06
C PRO A 2 -4.25 -30.12 -31.96
N LEU A 3 -3.00 -29.83 -32.32
CA LEU A 3 -1.95 -29.45 -31.36
C LEU A 3 -2.25 -28.10 -30.70
N ASP A 4 -2.77 -27.13 -31.46
CA ASP A 4 -3.15 -25.80 -30.99
C ASP A 4 -4.22 -25.86 -29.89
N HIS A 5 -5.18 -26.78 -30.04
CA HIS A 5 -6.24 -26.96 -29.05
C HIS A 5 -5.70 -27.50 -27.72
N ARG A 6 -4.68 -28.36 -27.74
CA ARG A 6 -4.03 -28.86 -26.52
C ARG A 6 -3.26 -27.75 -25.81
N GLN A 7 -2.54 -26.92 -26.55
CA GLN A 7 -1.82 -25.76 -25.99
C GLN A 7 -2.77 -24.75 -25.37
N TRP A 8 -3.89 -24.49 -26.04
CA TRP A 8 -4.96 -23.65 -25.50
C TRP A 8 -5.50 -24.20 -24.18
N LEU A 9 -5.88 -25.48 -24.12
CA LEU A 9 -6.35 -26.11 -22.88
C LEU A 9 -5.32 -26.02 -21.75
N GLN A 10 -4.05 -26.26 -22.06
CA GLN A 10 -2.97 -26.18 -21.09
C GLN A 10 -2.74 -24.75 -20.58
N TYR A 11 -2.88 -23.74 -21.44
CA TYR A 11 -2.83 -22.34 -21.04
C TYR A 11 -3.93 -21.99 -20.03
N TYR A 12 -5.19 -22.37 -20.30
CA TYR A 12 -6.30 -22.10 -19.37
C TYR A 12 -6.13 -22.86 -18.06
N HIS A 13 -5.73 -24.13 -18.11
CA HIS A 13 -5.45 -24.91 -16.92
C HIS A 13 -4.39 -24.25 -16.04
N ASN A 14 -3.25 -23.85 -16.62
CA ASN A 14 -2.18 -23.18 -15.88
C ASN A 14 -2.65 -21.85 -15.29
N LYS A 15 -3.44 -21.09 -16.05
CA LYS A 15 -4.02 -19.82 -15.59
C LYS A 15 -4.89 -20.07 -14.35
N ASP A 16 -5.84 -21.00 -14.44
CA ASP A 16 -6.82 -21.26 -13.40
C ASP A 16 -6.17 -21.82 -12.12
N VAL A 17 -5.12 -22.65 -12.26
CA VAL A 17 -4.33 -23.13 -11.12
C VAL A 17 -3.67 -21.97 -10.37
N ILE A 18 -3.12 -20.98 -11.07
CA ILE A 18 -2.51 -19.80 -10.44
C ILE A 18 -3.58 -18.97 -9.71
N TYR A 19 -4.72 -18.69 -10.36
CA TYR A 19 -5.81 -17.94 -9.71
C TYR A 19 -6.34 -18.68 -8.48
N TYR A 20 -6.47 -20.01 -8.55
CA TYR A 20 -6.91 -20.82 -7.42
C TYR A 20 -5.90 -20.76 -6.25
N ALA A 21 -4.60 -20.87 -6.53
CA ALA A 21 -3.56 -20.78 -5.52
C ALA A 21 -3.51 -19.41 -4.81
N LEU A 22 -3.96 -18.35 -5.49
CA LEU A 22 -3.97 -16.98 -4.99
C LEU A 22 -5.31 -16.57 -4.32
N GLY A 23 -6.22 -17.51 -4.04
CA GLY A 23 -7.49 -17.23 -3.35
C GLY A 23 -8.69 -17.01 -4.27
N GLY A 24 -8.57 -17.31 -5.56
CA GLY A 24 -9.65 -17.24 -6.54
C GLY A 24 -9.69 -15.95 -7.36
N ASN A 25 -10.58 -15.89 -8.35
CA ASN A 25 -10.66 -14.77 -9.29
C ASN A 25 -11.03 -13.43 -8.64
N ASP A 26 -11.80 -13.46 -7.54
CA ASP A 26 -12.29 -12.24 -6.88
C ASP A 26 -11.23 -11.58 -5.99
N GLN A 27 -10.28 -12.38 -5.48
CA GLN A 27 -9.23 -11.92 -4.57
C GLN A 27 -7.92 -11.57 -5.26
N VAL A 28 -7.88 -11.69 -6.59
CA VAL A 28 -6.68 -11.42 -7.38
C VAL A 28 -6.90 -10.25 -8.31
N LYS A 29 -6.04 -9.23 -8.17
CA LYS A 29 -5.98 -8.09 -9.09
C LYS A 29 -4.64 -8.07 -9.81
N GLN A 30 -4.66 -7.60 -11.04
CA GLN A 30 -3.45 -7.41 -11.83
C GLN A 30 -3.06 -5.94 -11.85
N CYS A 31 -1.76 -5.66 -11.85
CA CYS A 31 -1.26 -4.32 -12.10
C CYS A 31 -1.76 -3.84 -13.48
N PRO A 32 -2.32 -2.62 -13.60
CA PRO A 32 -2.84 -2.11 -14.88
C PRO A 32 -1.75 -2.05 -15.96
N LEU A 33 -0.50 -1.79 -15.56
CA LEU A 33 0.65 -1.60 -16.44
C LEU A 33 1.36 -2.92 -16.80
N CYS A 34 1.88 -3.63 -15.79
CA CYS A 34 2.76 -4.80 -16.00
C CYS A 34 2.07 -6.16 -15.82
N LYS A 35 0.78 -6.17 -15.50
CA LYS A 35 -0.05 -7.39 -15.32
C LYS A 35 0.44 -8.36 -14.24
N SER A 36 1.39 -7.97 -13.39
CA SER A 36 1.76 -8.74 -12.20
C SER A 36 0.55 -8.92 -11.30
N MET A 37 0.35 -10.13 -10.79
CA MET A 37 -0.78 -10.49 -9.94
C MET A 37 -0.51 -10.17 -8.48
N TYR A 38 -1.52 -9.66 -7.79
CA TYR A 38 -1.51 -9.38 -6.36
C TYR A 38 -2.78 -9.95 -5.74
N THR A 39 -2.68 -10.34 -4.48
CA THR A 39 -3.80 -10.80 -3.65
C THR A 39 -4.33 -9.66 -2.79
N GLU A 40 -5.61 -9.71 -2.45
CA GLU A 40 -6.23 -8.72 -1.57
C GLU A 40 -5.54 -8.74 -0.22
N LYS A 41 -5.10 -7.56 0.24
CA LYS A 41 -4.73 -7.36 1.63
C LYS A 41 -5.87 -6.63 2.32
N PRO A 42 -6.55 -7.24 3.31
CA PRO A 42 -7.68 -6.61 3.96
C PRO A 42 -7.25 -5.29 4.61
N GLY A 43 -8.05 -4.25 4.40
CA GLY A 43 -7.78 -2.93 4.97
C GLY A 43 -6.77 -2.07 4.20
N CYS A 44 -6.29 -2.50 3.03
CA CYS A 44 -5.41 -1.72 2.16
C CYS A 44 -6.05 -1.57 0.76
N SER A 45 -6.42 -0.34 0.40
CA SER A 45 -6.96 -0.01 -0.92
C SER A 45 -5.89 0.58 -1.84
N TYR A 46 -4.79 1.09 -1.28
CA TYR A 46 -3.70 1.71 -2.02
C TYR A 46 -2.55 0.72 -2.25
N VAL A 47 -2.45 0.17 -3.46
CA VAL A 47 -1.45 -0.86 -3.77
C VAL A 47 -0.32 -0.28 -4.60
N THR A 48 0.91 -0.60 -4.22
CA THR A 48 2.11 -0.27 -5.00
C THR A 48 2.67 -1.55 -5.62
N CYS A 49 2.86 -1.54 -6.94
CA CYS A 49 3.42 -2.66 -7.67
C CYS A 49 4.84 -3.01 -7.17
N ALA A 50 5.09 -4.27 -6.81
CA ALA A 50 6.36 -4.79 -6.34
C ALA A 50 7.44 -4.89 -7.45
N ASN A 51 7.03 -4.93 -8.72
CA ASN A 51 7.98 -4.89 -9.83
C ASN A 51 8.75 -3.57 -9.83
N LEU A 52 10.05 -3.65 -9.57
CA LEU A 52 10.98 -2.52 -9.42
C LEU A 52 11.05 -1.59 -10.64
N ARG A 53 10.75 -2.10 -11.84
CA ARG A 53 10.69 -1.30 -13.08
C ARG A 53 9.36 -0.58 -13.27
N CYS A 54 8.28 -1.15 -12.74
CA CYS A 54 6.92 -0.63 -12.89
C CYS A 54 6.61 0.40 -11.80
N ARG A 55 6.66 -0.03 -10.52
CA ARG A 55 6.29 0.75 -9.32
C ARG A 55 5.00 1.58 -9.43
N THR A 56 4.13 1.26 -10.38
CA THR A 56 2.85 1.95 -10.54
C THR A 56 2.00 1.72 -9.31
N ARG A 57 1.42 2.80 -8.81
CA ARG A 57 0.43 2.77 -7.72
C ARG A 57 -0.94 2.65 -8.34
N PHE A 58 -1.82 1.86 -7.76
CA PHE A 58 -3.16 1.64 -8.28
C PHE A 58 -4.14 1.33 -7.16
N CYS A 59 -5.43 1.52 -7.44
CA CYS A 59 -6.51 1.25 -6.51
C CYS A 59 -6.84 -0.24 -6.52
N TRP A 60 -7.00 -0.86 -5.35
CA TRP A 60 -7.52 -2.22 -5.26
C TRP A 60 -8.97 -2.34 -5.76
N GLN A 61 -9.79 -1.32 -5.48
CA GLN A 61 -11.22 -1.34 -5.74
C GLN A 61 -11.55 -1.16 -7.23
N CYS A 62 -11.05 -0.11 -7.87
CA CYS A 62 -11.30 0.13 -9.30
C CYS A 62 -10.23 -0.48 -10.23
N GLY A 63 -9.02 -0.76 -9.75
CA GLY A 63 -7.91 -1.25 -10.58
C GLY A 63 -7.19 -0.16 -11.38
N ASP A 64 -7.62 1.10 -11.28
CA ASP A 64 -7.03 2.21 -12.02
C ASP A 64 -5.73 2.71 -11.38
N PRO A 65 -4.79 3.23 -12.19
CA PRO A 65 -3.58 3.85 -11.68
C PRO A 65 -3.92 5.09 -10.85
N ILE A 66 -3.27 5.22 -9.70
CA ILE A 66 -3.44 6.34 -8.77
C ILE A 66 -2.16 7.18 -8.74
N GLU A 67 -2.28 8.48 -8.97
CA GLU A 67 -1.16 9.42 -8.78
C GLU A 67 -1.02 9.86 -7.33
N SER A 68 -2.14 10.15 -6.66
CA SER A 68 -2.16 10.64 -5.28
C SER A 68 -3.41 10.18 -4.50
N ILE A 69 -3.39 10.40 -3.18
CA ILE A 69 -4.48 10.00 -2.27
C ILE A 69 -5.81 10.71 -2.56
N THR A 70 -5.82 11.74 -3.41
CA THR A 70 -7.05 12.45 -3.83
C THR A 70 -8.04 11.55 -4.55
N HIS A 71 -7.58 10.43 -5.13
CA HIS A 71 -8.45 9.42 -5.73
C HIS A 71 -9.50 8.90 -4.72
N PHE A 72 -9.17 8.86 -3.43
CA PHE A 72 -10.08 8.41 -2.38
C PHE A 72 -10.89 9.54 -1.73
N ALA A 73 -10.71 10.79 -2.16
CA ALA A 73 -11.54 11.90 -1.71
C ALA A 73 -12.91 11.91 -2.39
N GLY A 74 -13.06 11.18 -3.51
CA GLY A 74 -14.33 10.98 -4.20
C GLY A 74 -15.24 9.95 -3.52
N GLN A 75 -16.49 9.84 -3.98
CA GLN A 75 -17.49 8.93 -3.38
C GLN A 75 -17.32 7.46 -3.76
N THR A 76 -16.59 7.15 -4.85
CA THR A 76 -16.58 5.80 -5.44
C THR A 76 -15.58 4.85 -4.80
N CYS A 77 -14.43 5.33 -4.34
CA CYS A 77 -13.37 4.51 -3.76
C CYS A 77 -13.07 4.92 -2.32
N ARG A 78 -12.96 3.95 -1.41
CA ARG A 78 -12.72 4.18 0.03
C ARG A 78 -11.28 3.87 0.43
N VAL A 79 -10.70 4.73 1.26
CA VAL A 79 -9.39 4.50 1.90
C VAL A 79 -9.49 3.31 2.85
N GLY A 80 -8.50 2.43 2.81
CA GLY A 80 -8.38 1.33 3.77
C GLY A 80 -7.87 1.81 5.14
N TYR A 81 -8.22 1.10 6.22
CA TYR A 81 -7.76 1.43 7.57
C TYR A 81 -6.22 1.40 7.70
N GLU A 82 -5.55 0.40 7.11
CA GLU A 82 -4.09 0.29 7.19
C GLU A 82 -3.38 1.45 6.46
N ASP A 83 -3.99 1.94 5.37
CA ASP A 83 -3.46 3.09 4.62
C ASP A 83 -3.49 4.36 5.48
N ILE A 84 -4.56 4.53 6.27
CA ILE A 84 -4.70 5.64 7.22
C ILE A 84 -3.66 5.53 8.33
N GLU A 85 -3.53 4.35 8.97
CA GLU A 85 -2.53 4.14 10.02
C GLU A 85 -1.11 4.50 9.57
N ARG A 86 -0.73 4.07 8.37
CA ARG A 86 0.58 4.36 7.79
C ARG A 86 0.83 5.86 7.59
N SER A 87 -0.20 6.62 7.21
CA SER A 87 -0.10 8.07 7.08
C SER A 87 -0.01 8.78 8.45
N ILE A 88 -0.81 8.34 9.43
CA ILE A 88 -0.84 8.90 10.79
C ILE A 88 0.47 8.59 11.54
N PHE A 89 1.12 7.46 11.24
CA PHE A 89 2.37 7.06 11.88
C PHE A 89 3.44 8.17 11.82
N TRP A 90 3.59 8.84 10.68
CA TRP A 90 4.54 9.94 10.52
C TRP A 90 4.19 11.16 11.37
N VAL A 91 2.89 11.46 11.50
CA VAL A 91 2.41 12.57 12.33
C VAL A 91 2.65 12.27 13.82
N LYS A 92 2.34 11.04 14.25
CA LYS A 92 2.62 10.57 15.61
C LYS A 92 4.12 10.64 15.91
N PHE A 93 4.95 10.10 15.02
CA PHE A 93 6.41 10.13 15.17
C PHE A 93 6.95 11.57 15.28
N ALA A 94 6.46 12.49 14.45
CA ALA A 94 6.87 13.91 14.50
C ALA A 94 6.44 14.59 15.80
N ALA A 95 5.26 14.27 16.32
CA ALA A 95 4.78 14.79 17.60
C ALA A 95 5.65 14.27 18.77
N ASP A 96 5.95 12.98 18.78
CA ASP A 96 6.76 12.35 19.82
C ASP A 96 8.18 12.94 19.87
N VAL A 97 8.84 13.11 18.71
CA VAL A 97 10.19 13.71 18.64
C VAL A 97 10.22 15.13 19.23
N ARG A 98 9.18 15.94 19.00
CA ARG A 98 9.09 17.31 19.56
C ARG A 98 8.94 17.29 21.08
N VAL A 99 8.12 16.38 21.61
CA VAL A 99 7.93 16.22 23.05
C VAL A 99 9.23 15.76 23.71
N PHE A 100 9.92 14.77 23.13
CA PHE A 100 11.22 14.31 23.64
C PHE A 100 12.27 15.42 23.62
N ALA A 101 12.32 16.23 22.56
CA ALA A 101 13.23 17.37 22.50
C ALA A 101 12.96 18.37 23.65
N LEU A 102 11.69 18.71 23.91
CA LEU A 102 11.34 19.61 25.01
C LEU A 102 11.73 19.05 26.39
N ILE A 103 11.53 17.74 26.61
CA ILE A 103 11.92 17.08 27.87
C ILE A 103 13.44 17.15 28.10
N ILE A 104 14.24 17.06 27.04
CA ILE A 104 15.71 17.13 27.15
C ILE A 104 16.20 18.57 27.31
N TYR A 105 15.64 19.52 26.54
CA TYR A 105 16.10 20.91 26.54
C TYR A 105 15.61 21.72 27.75
N ALA A 106 14.43 21.42 28.29
CA ALA A 106 13.89 22.12 29.45
C ALA A 106 14.81 22.09 30.69
N PRO A 107 15.31 20.94 31.18
CA PRO A 107 16.18 20.90 32.36
C PRO A 107 17.53 21.59 32.12
N VAL A 108 18.10 21.48 30.92
CA VAL A 108 19.35 22.18 30.56
C VAL A 108 19.15 23.69 30.60
N PHE A 109 18.04 24.17 30.08
CA PHE A 109 17.68 25.59 30.12
C PHE A 109 17.46 26.07 31.56
N PHE A 110 16.73 25.32 32.39
CA PHE A 110 16.52 25.67 33.79
C PHE A 110 17.84 25.70 34.58
N LEU A 111 18.72 24.73 34.38
CA LEU A 111 20.05 24.73 35.02
C LEU A 111 20.91 25.91 34.57
N ALA A 112 20.90 26.26 33.28
CA ALA A 112 21.61 27.44 32.78
C ALA A 112 21.07 28.75 33.39
N CYS A 113 19.75 28.89 33.51
CA CYS A 113 19.14 30.04 34.16
C CYS A 113 19.50 30.14 35.65
N PHE A 114 19.56 29.02 36.38
CA PHE A 114 19.95 29.00 37.80
C PHE A 114 21.42 29.35 38.04
N VAL A 115 22.32 28.98 37.13
CA VAL A 115 23.77 29.30 37.26
C VAL A 115 24.07 30.77 36.89
N SER A 116 23.17 31.42 36.17
CA SER A 116 23.33 32.80 35.69
C SER A 116 22.81 33.87 36.67
N TYR A 117 22.25 33.46 37.82
CA TYR A 117 21.69 34.32 38.87
C TYR A 117 22.52 34.19 40.14
#